data_AF-A0A1F3NZJ5-F1
#
_entry.id   AF-A0A1F3NZJ5-F1
#
_cell.length_a   1.000
_cell.length_b   1.000
_cell.length_c   1.000
_cell.angle_alpha   90.00
_cell.angle_beta   90.00
_cell.angle_gamma   90.00
#
_symmetry.space_group_name_H-M   'P 1'
#
loop_
_entity.id
_entity.type
_entity.pdbx_description
1 polymer ?
#
loop_
_entity_poly.entity_id
_entity_poly.type
_entity_poly.pdbx_seq_one_letter_code
_entity_poly.pdbx_strand_id
1 'polypeptide(L)'
;MHVQTLKTLTDNIHHHGYNDIFSFAANQAKLLTLSKIEEYKNIVSFFQKKYRMTFKQFEKKLKSSHVENFNLEDDLLDWRFASEAVSMYEKELITLEKC
;
A
#
# COMPACT_ATOMS: atom_id res chain seq x y z
N MET A 1 -35.40 0.92 13.16
CA MET A 1 -34.64 0.60 11.93
C MET A 1 -33.15 0.38 12.22
N HIS A 2 -32.44 1.35 12.81
CA HIS A 2 -31.00 1.21 13.15
C HIS A 2 -30.63 0.01 14.05
N VAL A 3 -31.48 -0.34 15.03
CA VAL A 3 -31.22 -1.46 15.95
C VAL A 3 -31.19 -2.82 15.24
N GLN A 4 -32.09 -3.03 14.28
CA GLN A 4 -32.15 -4.28 13.51
C GLN A 4 -30.95 -4.39 12.57
N THR A 5 -30.55 -3.29 11.93
CA THR A 5 -29.38 -3.24 11.05
C THR A 5 -28.08 -3.55 11.83
N LEU A 6 -27.93 -2.99 13.03
CA LEU A 6 -26.77 -3.28 13.89
C LEU A 6 -26.72 -4.75 14.29
N LYS A 7 -27.86 -5.33 14.66
CA LYS A 7 -27.94 -6.76 14.99
C LYS A 7 -27.55 -7.64 13.80
N THR A 8 -28.08 -7.37 12.61
CA THR A 8 -27.70 -8.11 11.40
C THR A 8 -26.20 -8.03 11.11
N LEU A 9 -25.59 -6.85 11.28
CA LEU A 9 -24.15 -6.67 11.08
C LEU A 9 -23.35 -7.47 12.11
N THR A 10 -23.69 -7.35 13.39
CA THR A 10 -23.01 -8.09 14.48
C THR A 10 -23.13 -9.60 14.28
N ASP A 11 -24.33 -10.10 13.99
CA ASP A 11 -24.56 -11.52 13.74
C ASP A 11 -23.71 -12.00 12.55
N ASN A 12 -23.62 -11.21 11.46
CA ASN A 12 -22.80 -11.56 10.31
C ASN A 12 -21.31 -11.66 10.66
N ILE A 13 -20.73 -10.65 11.31
CA ILE A 13 -19.30 -10.65 11.64
C ILE A 13 -18.94 -11.74 12.67
N HIS A 14 -19.88 -12.12 13.55
CA HIS A 14 -19.74 -13.24 14.48
C HIS A 14 -19.57 -14.57 13.74
N HIS A 15 -20.32 -14.81 12.65
CA HIS A 15 -20.12 -15.99 11.80
C HIS A 15 -18.73 -16.04 11.15
N HIS A 16 -18.09 -14.88 10.98
CA HIS A 16 -16.72 -14.76 10.47
C HIS A 16 -15.65 -14.78 11.58
N GLY A 17 -16.03 -15.02 12.84
CA GLY A 17 -15.12 -15.18 13.98
C GLY A 17 -14.75 -13.89 14.71
N TYR A 18 -15.42 -12.76 14.42
CA TYR A 18 -15.20 -11.51 15.15
C TYR A 18 -16.18 -11.38 16.30
N ASN A 19 -15.75 -10.83 17.43
CA ASN A 19 -16.62 -10.65 18.59
C ASN A 19 -17.34 -9.30 18.60
N ASP A 20 -16.82 -8.32 17.86
CA ASP A 20 -17.30 -6.96 17.88
C ASP A 20 -16.95 -6.23 16.57
N ILE A 21 -17.67 -5.15 16.30
CA ILE A 21 -17.52 -4.37 15.06
C ILE A 21 -16.14 -3.71 14.98
N PHE A 22 -15.55 -3.34 16.12
CA PHE A 22 -14.23 -2.70 16.14
C PHE A 22 -13.13 -3.68 15.72
N SER A 23 -13.10 -4.90 16.25
CA SER A 23 -12.13 -5.92 15.83
C SER A 23 -12.30 -6.32 14.36
N PHE A 24 -13.55 -6.41 13.88
CA PHE A 24 -13.81 -6.59 12.45
C PHE A 24 -13.26 -5.43 11.62
N ALA A 25 -13.60 -4.19 11.97
CA ALA A 25 -13.17 -2.99 11.23
C ALA A 25 -11.65 -2.81 11.23
N ALA A 26 -10.99 -3.04 12.38
CA ALA A 26 -9.54 -3.01 12.49
C ALA A 26 -8.90 -4.05 11.56
N ASN A 27 -9.44 -5.27 11.51
CA ASN A 27 -8.93 -6.29 10.60
C ASN A 27 -9.17 -5.96 9.13
N GLN A 28 -10.35 -5.44 8.77
CA GLN A 28 -10.62 -5.00 7.39
C GLN A 28 -9.68 -3.87 6.97
N ALA A 29 -9.42 -2.90 7.85
CA ALA A 29 -8.45 -1.85 7.59
C ALA A 29 -7.04 -2.43 7.34
N LYS A 30 -6.58 -3.38 8.18
CA LYS A 30 -5.29 -4.08 7.97
C LYS A 30 -5.22 -4.75 6.60
N LEU A 31 -6.28 -5.47 6.20
CA LEU A 31 -6.34 -6.16 4.91
C LEU A 31 -6.27 -5.18 3.72
N LEU A 32 -6.98 -4.05 3.81
CA LEU A 32 -6.91 -3.01 2.77
C LEU A 32 -5.50 -2.40 2.69
N THR A 33 -4.89 -2.08 3.83
CA THR A 33 -3.53 -1.56 3.90
C THR A 33 -2.52 -2.56 3.32
N LEU A 34 -2.62 -3.85 3.66
CA LEU A 34 -1.79 -4.91 3.10
C LEU A 34 -1.94 -5.03 1.58
N SER A 35 -3.18 -4.98 1.08
CA SER A 35 -3.44 -4.99 -0.36
C SER A 35 -2.76 -3.81 -1.07
N LYS A 36 -2.79 -2.62 -0.47
CA LYS A 36 -2.10 -1.44 -1.02
C LYS A 36 -0.59 -1.56 -0.98
N ILE A 37 -0.02 -2.10 0.09
CA ILE A 37 1.42 -2.40 0.16
C ILE A 37 1.81 -3.32 -1.00
N GLU A 38 1.06 -4.39 -1.24
CA GLU A 38 1.36 -5.35 -2.30
C GLU A 38 1.23 -4.73 -3.71
N GLU A 39 0.19 -3.92 -3.94
CA GLU A 39 0.00 -3.16 -5.19
C GLU A 39 1.24 -2.30 -5.51
N TYR A 40 1.71 -1.49 -4.56
CA TYR A 40 2.86 -0.62 -4.79
C TYR A 40 4.20 -1.38 -4.80
N LYS A 41 4.35 -2.46 -4.03
CA LYS A 41 5.52 -3.35 -4.12
C LYS A 41 5.65 -3.97 -5.51
N ASN A 42 4.53 -4.30 -6.16
CA ASN A 42 4.55 -4.78 -7.53
C ASN A 42 5.02 -3.71 -8.53
N ILE A 43 4.63 -2.44 -8.35
CA ILE A 43 5.14 -1.32 -9.16
C ILE A 43 6.64 -1.12 -8.95
N VAL A 44 7.10 -1.14 -7.69
CA VAL A 44 8.53 -1.06 -7.35
C VAL A 44 9.32 -2.20 -8.02
N SER A 45 8.80 -3.43 -7.93
CA SER A 45 9.40 -4.63 -8.52
C SER A 45 9.43 -4.55 -10.06
N PHE A 46 8.38 -4.02 -10.68
CA PHE A 46 8.33 -3.78 -12.12
C PHE A 46 9.47 -2.89 -12.58
N PHE A 47 9.70 -1.74 -11.93
CA PHE A 47 10.79 -0.85 -12.32
C PHE A 47 12.18 -1.41 -12.02
N GLN A 48 12.35 -2.11 -10.90
CA GLN A 48 13.58 -2.84 -10.60
C GLN A 48 13.95 -3.82 -11.71
N LYS A 49 12.95 -4.54 -12.25
CA LYS A 49 13.13 -5.48 -13.36
C LYS A 49 13.36 -4.75 -14.69
N LYS A 50 12.59 -3.69 -14.99
CA LYS A 50 12.70 -2.87 -16.21
C LYS A 50 14.11 -2.32 -16.39
N TYR A 51 14.70 -1.78 -15.31
CA TYR A 51 16.02 -1.15 -15.36
C TYR A 51 17.18 -2.01 -14.85
N ARG A 52 16.88 -3.17 -14.26
CA ARG A 52 17.86 -4.09 -13.65
C ARG A 52 18.76 -3.39 -12.63
N MET A 53 18.19 -2.47 -11.85
CA MET A 53 18.89 -1.71 -10.82
C MET A 53 17.93 -1.31 -9.71
N THR A 54 18.47 -0.77 -8.62
CA THR A 54 17.68 -0.22 -7.53
C THR A 54 17.19 1.20 -7.85
N PHE A 55 16.15 1.66 -7.16
CA PHE A 55 15.64 3.03 -7.28
C PHE A 55 16.75 4.07 -7.11
N LYS A 56 17.60 3.93 -6.07
CA LYS A 56 18.70 4.87 -5.80
C LYS A 56 19.73 4.91 -6.92
N GLN A 57 20.02 3.77 -7.54
CA GLN A 57 20.93 3.71 -8.70
C GLN A 57 20.32 4.41 -9.91
N PHE A 58 19.02 4.18 -10.15
CA PHE A 58 18.28 4.81 -11.25
C PHE A 58 18.19 6.33 -11.08
N GLU A 59 17.82 6.79 -9.89
CA GLU A 59 17.76 8.21 -9.53
C GLU A 59 19.13 8.89 -9.72
N LYS A 60 20.22 8.27 -9.22
CA LYS A 60 21.57 8.80 -9.38
C LYS A 60 21.97 8.91 -10.85
N LYS A 61 21.64 7.89 -11.66
CA LYS A 61 21.94 7.85 -13.09
C LYS A 61 21.25 9.01 -13.82
N LEU A 62 19.97 9.24 -13.56
CA LEU A 62 19.20 10.34 -14.15
C LEU A 62 19.75 11.70 -13.74
N LYS A 63 20.06 11.92 -12.45
CA LYS A 63 20.66 13.17 -11.97
C LYS A 63 22.02 13.49 -12.60
N SER A 64 22.78 12.46 -13.00
CA SER A 64 24.06 12.63 -13.70
C SER A 64 23.94 12.75 -15.22
N SER A 65 22.75 12.54 -15.78
CA SER A 65 22.49 12.69 -17.21
C SER A 65 22.48 14.18 -17.56
N HIS A 66 23.17 14.53 -18.65
CA HIS A 66 23.12 15.88 -19.22
C HIS A 66 22.08 15.99 -20.35
N VAL A 67 21.36 14.88 -20.61
CA VAL A 67 20.32 14.78 -21.64
C VAL A 67 18.99 14.55 -20.94
N GLU A 68 18.05 15.45 -21.19
CA GLU A 68 16.66 15.35 -20.74
C GLU A 68 15.99 14.15 -21.41
N ASN A 69 15.30 13.35 -20.61
CA ASN A 69 14.55 12.21 -21.10
C ASN A 69 13.27 12.05 -20.30
N PHE A 70 12.22 12.72 -20.77
CA PHE A 70 10.91 12.77 -20.12
C PHE A 70 10.36 11.38 -19.75
N ASN A 71 10.54 10.38 -20.60
CA ASN A 71 10.07 9.02 -20.28
C ASN A 71 10.76 8.46 -19.03
N LEU A 72 12.08 8.65 -18.92
CA LEU A 72 12.82 8.17 -17.75
C LEU A 72 12.51 9.00 -16.49
N GLU A 73 12.17 10.27 -16.65
CA GLU A 73 11.75 11.15 -15.56
C GLU A 73 10.35 10.77 -15.05
N ASP A 74 9.40 10.50 -15.95
CA ASP A 74 8.08 9.97 -15.60
C ASP A 74 8.21 8.63 -14.88
N ASP A 75 9.01 7.71 -15.42
CA ASP A 75 9.30 6.42 -14.79
C ASP A 75 9.95 6.59 -13.40
N LEU A 76 10.79 7.62 -13.20
CA LEU A 76 11.39 7.94 -11.89
C LEU A 76 10.33 8.46 -10.91
N LEU A 77 9.42 9.32 -11.35
CA LEU A 77 8.35 9.86 -10.53
C LEU A 77 7.39 8.76 -10.06
N ASP A 78 6.97 7.89 -10.97
CA ASP A 78 6.09 6.76 -10.66
C ASP A 78 6.75 5.79 -9.68
N TRP A 79 8.03 5.47 -9.91
CA TRP A 79 8.77 4.58 -9.02
C TRP A 79 8.97 5.21 -7.63
N ARG A 80 9.26 6.51 -7.59
CA ARG A 80 9.38 7.25 -6.32
C ARG A 80 8.06 7.22 -5.56
N PHE A 81 6.96 7.57 -6.22
CA PHE A 81 5.63 7.56 -5.64
C PHE A 81 5.30 6.19 -5.04
N ALA A 82 5.51 5.11 -5.80
CA ALA A 82 5.25 3.76 -5.31
C ALA A 82 6.13 3.40 -4.09
N SER A 83 7.40 3.79 -4.10
CA SER A 83 8.33 3.52 -2.98
C SER A 83 7.93 4.27 -1.70
N GLU A 84 7.51 5.54 -1.85
CA GLU A 84 7.01 6.36 -0.76
C GLU A 84 5.66 5.84 -0.24
N ALA A 85 4.77 5.41 -1.13
CA ALA A 85 3.48 4.82 -0.78
C ALA A 85 3.64 3.51 0.02
N VAL A 86 4.53 2.60 -0.39
CA VAL A 86 4.87 1.40 0.41
C VAL A 86 5.29 1.80 1.82
N SER A 87 6.22 2.75 1.92
CA SER A 87 6.75 3.21 3.21
C SER A 87 5.67 3.85 4.10
N MET A 88 4.71 4.56 3.51
CA MET A 88 3.58 5.14 4.21
C MET A 88 2.62 4.07 4.74
N TYR A 89 2.15 3.17 3.88
CA TYR A 89 1.22 2.12 4.28
C TYR A 89 1.83 1.12 5.27
N GLU A 90 3.13 0.84 5.18
CA GLU A 90 3.81 0.01 6.19
C GLU A 90 3.79 0.67 7.58
N LYS A 91 3.90 2.00 7.68
CA LYS A 91 3.75 2.73 8.96
C LYS A 91 2.31 2.73 9.47
N GLU A 92 1.34 2.85 8.57
CA GLU A 92 -0.08 2.73 8.91
C GLU A 92 -0.40 1.32 9.44
N LEU A 93 0.14 0.28 8.80
CA LEU A 93 -0.04 -1.11 9.22
C LEU A 93 0.48 -1.34 10.65
N ILE A 94 1.68 -0.85 10.97
CA ILE A 94 2.25 -0.91 12.33
C ILE A 94 1.33 -0.22 13.36
N THR A 95 0.64 0.84 12.96
CA THR A 95 -0.31 1.53 13.84
C THR A 95 -1.58 0.70 14.02
N LEU A 96 -2.12 0.15 12.92
CA LEU A 96 -3.29 -0.72 12.93
C LEU A 96 -3.06 -2.01 13.71
N GLU A 97 -1.84 -2.59 13.70
CA GLU A 97 -1.49 -3.78 14.49
C GLU A 97 -1.72 -3.61 16.00
N LYS A 98 -1.80 -2.36 16.48
CA LYS A 98 -2.10 -2.02 17.88
C LYS A 98 -3.60 -1.85 18.15
N CYS A 99 -4.42 -1.84 17.10
CA CYS A 99 -5.88 -1.91 17.17
C CYS A 99 -6.34 -3.37 17.20
#